data_AF-A0A1M6WBI9-F1
#
_entry.id   AF-A0A1M6WBI9-F1
#
_cell.length_a   1.000
_cell.length_b   1.000
_cell.length_c   1.000
_cell.angle_alpha   90.00
_cell.angle_beta   90.00
_cell.angle_gamma   90.00
#
_symmetry.space_group_name_H-M   'P 1'
#
loop_
_entity.id
_entity.type
_entity.pdbx_description
1 polymer ?
#
loop_
_entity_poly.entity_id
_entity_poly.type
_entity_poly.pdbx_seq_one_letter_code
_entity_poly.pdbx_strand_id
1 'polypeptide(L)'
;MVEELIRELIPHAPQWGLFVAPHIPEDRLRGALADYAQEVHPHEVLALYDATLMGTGRDGAVFLHDRFVFQNLDLEPAQTVRYEDLVGVELKRRWLGGRRIVLQVNRGRATFTLTLDFSGKPKAAPYVARFLQEAMLRAPFPRETSSTQTDLPAVQAALQRLRQEGKLSARDYERLLEVLRSG
;
A
#
# COMPACT_ATOMS: atom_id res chain seq x y z
N MET A 1 -5.63 -4.00 -16.92
CA MET A 1 -4.68 -3.23 -16.09
C MET A 1 -5.36 -2.80 -14.78
N VAL A 2 -4.64 -2.55 -13.68
CA VAL A 2 -5.25 -2.15 -12.39
C VAL A 2 -6.07 -0.85 -12.50
N GLU A 3 -5.65 0.08 -13.35
CA GLU A 3 -6.42 1.30 -13.61
C GLU A 3 -7.84 1.01 -14.12
N GLU A 4 -7.99 0.06 -15.06
CA GLU A 4 -9.31 -0.35 -15.57
C GLU A 4 -10.17 -0.93 -14.46
N LEU A 5 -9.57 -1.74 -13.57
CA LEU A 5 -10.26 -2.29 -12.40
C LEU A 5 -10.77 -1.20 -11.47
N ILE A 6 -9.98 -0.16 -11.22
CA ILE A 6 -10.40 0.98 -10.39
C ILE A 6 -11.61 1.66 -11.04
N ARG A 7 -11.54 1.97 -12.33
CA ARG A 7 -12.60 2.66 -13.06
C ARG A 7 -13.88 1.83 -13.18
N GLU A 8 -13.76 0.51 -13.24
CA GLU A 8 -14.89 -0.42 -13.34
C GLU A 8 -15.56 -0.70 -11.99
N LEU A 9 -14.77 -0.89 -10.93
CA LEU A 9 -15.26 -1.44 -9.66
C LEU A 9 -15.45 -0.40 -8.55
N ILE A 10 -14.73 0.73 -8.61
CA ILE A 10 -14.91 1.84 -7.68
C ILE A 10 -15.82 2.87 -8.35
N PRO A 11 -17.06 3.07 -7.86
CA PRO A 11 -17.93 4.08 -8.42
C PRO A 11 -17.45 5.47 -8.00
N HIS A 12 -17.66 6.46 -8.88
CA HIS A 12 -17.67 7.86 -8.45
C HIS A 12 -18.96 8.11 -7.64
N ALA A 13 -18.84 8.08 -6.31
CA ALA A 13 -19.96 8.21 -5.38
C ALA A 13 -19.59 9.15 -4.22
N PRO A 14 -19.60 10.48 -4.43
CA PRO A 14 -19.24 11.48 -3.42
C PRO A 14 -20.00 11.33 -2.09
N GLN A 15 -21.25 10.90 -2.13
CA GLN A 15 -22.09 10.63 -0.95
C GLN A 15 -21.52 9.53 -0.04
N TRP A 16 -20.70 8.63 -0.58
CA TRP A 16 -20.00 7.57 0.16
C TRP A 16 -18.51 7.87 0.35
N GLY A 17 -18.07 9.07 -0.04
CA GLY A 17 -16.65 9.45 0.03
C GLY A 17 -15.79 8.82 -1.06
N LEU A 18 -16.37 8.25 -2.12
CA LEU A 18 -15.61 7.67 -3.23
C LEU A 18 -15.52 8.66 -4.39
N PHE A 19 -14.31 8.95 -4.83
CA PHE A 19 -13.99 9.81 -5.95
C PHE A 19 -13.04 9.09 -6.89
N VAL A 20 -13.19 9.30 -8.20
CA VAL A 20 -12.42 8.61 -9.25
C VAL A 20 -12.02 9.65 -10.27
N ALA A 21 -10.77 9.60 -10.73
CA ALA A 21 -10.24 10.53 -11.73
C ALA A 21 -11.07 10.48 -13.03
N PRO A 22 -11.33 11.63 -13.68
CA PRO A 22 -10.79 12.96 -13.38
C PRO A 22 -11.59 13.76 -12.33
N HIS A 23 -12.61 13.18 -11.70
CA HIS A 23 -13.56 13.89 -10.84
C HIS A 23 -13.17 13.88 -9.36
N ILE A 24 -11.89 14.03 -9.03
CA ILE A 24 -11.42 14.08 -7.64
C ILE A 24 -11.37 15.54 -7.19
N PRO A 25 -12.07 15.93 -6.10
CA PRO A 25 -12.01 17.29 -5.56
C PRO A 25 -10.59 17.66 -5.12
N GLU A 26 -10.08 18.79 -5.61
CA GLU A 26 -8.69 19.23 -5.36
C GLU A 26 -8.38 19.48 -3.89
N ASP A 27 -9.35 19.96 -3.12
CA ASP A 27 -9.24 20.23 -1.69
C ASP A 27 -9.05 18.94 -0.88
N ARG A 28 -9.81 17.89 -1.20
CA ARG A 28 -9.69 16.57 -0.57
C ARG A 28 -8.41 15.86 -0.96
N LEU A 29 -8.06 15.91 -2.24
CA LEU A 29 -6.80 15.35 -2.73
C LEU A 29 -5.61 16.02 -2.04
N ARG A 30 -5.61 17.35 -1.96
CA ARG A 30 -4.58 18.11 -1.24
C ARG A 30 -4.53 17.73 0.24
N GLY A 31 -5.68 17.50 0.88
CA GLY A 31 -5.78 16.99 2.24
C GLY A 31 -5.06 15.65 2.41
N ALA A 32 -5.37 14.67 1.57
CA ALA A 32 -4.75 13.35 1.60
C ALA A 32 -3.23 13.40 1.36
N LEU A 33 -2.80 14.14 0.34
CA LEU A 33 -1.39 14.26 -0.01
C LEU A 33 -0.58 15.01 1.06
N ALA A 34 -1.15 16.01 1.71
CA ALA A 34 -0.46 16.72 2.79
C ALA A 34 -0.33 15.88 4.07
N ASP A 35 -1.30 15.00 4.32
CA ASP A 35 -1.41 14.31 5.62
C ASP A 35 -0.71 12.94 5.59
N TYR A 36 -1.12 12.04 4.68
CA TYR A 36 -0.69 10.64 4.70
C TYR A 36 -0.06 10.13 3.40
N ALA A 37 -0.18 10.87 2.29
CA ALA A 37 0.32 10.47 0.98
C ALA A 37 1.34 11.47 0.40
N GLN A 38 2.26 11.98 1.24
CA GLN A 38 3.20 13.06 0.91
C GLN A 38 4.15 12.76 -0.26
N GLU A 39 4.43 11.48 -0.50
CA GLU A 39 5.30 11.02 -1.58
C GLU A 39 4.56 10.77 -2.91
N VAL A 40 3.23 10.97 -2.95
CA VAL A 40 2.40 10.71 -4.13
C VAL A 40 2.20 11.98 -4.96
N HIS A 41 2.39 11.90 -6.28
CA HIS A 41 2.09 13.02 -7.15
C HIS A 41 0.57 13.07 -7.46
N PRO A 42 -0.08 14.25 -7.50
CA PRO A 42 -1.54 14.36 -7.74
C PRO A 42 -2.04 13.63 -8.99
N HIS A 43 -1.26 13.64 -10.08
CA HIS A 43 -1.63 12.99 -11.35
C HIS A 43 -1.55 11.47 -11.31
N GLU A 44 -0.90 10.87 -10.32
CA GLU A 44 -0.84 9.41 -10.16
C GLU A 44 -2.08 8.85 -9.46
N VAL A 45 -2.91 9.71 -8.86
CA VAL A 45 -4.08 9.30 -8.08
C VAL A 45 -5.24 8.98 -9.01
N LEU A 46 -5.65 7.71 -9.01
CA LEU A 46 -6.74 7.19 -9.84
C LEU A 46 -8.08 7.22 -9.11
N ALA A 47 -8.06 7.03 -7.79
CA ALA A 47 -9.24 7.16 -6.94
C ALA A 47 -8.86 7.63 -5.52
N LEU A 48 -9.83 8.24 -4.84
CA LEU A 48 -9.75 8.68 -3.46
C LEU A 48 -10.98 8.14 -2.71
N TYR A 49 -10.72 7.50 -1.57
CA TYR A 49 -11.69 7.25 -0.53
C TYR A 49 -11.46 8.24 0.61
N ASP A 50 -12.41 9.13 0.84
CA ASP A 50 -12.43 10.09 1.94
C ASP A 50 -13.36 9.59 3.04
N ALA A 51 -12.76 9.09 4.12
CA ALA A 51 -13.47 8.57 5.29
C ALA A 51 -13.90 9.68 6.26
N THR A 52 -13.41 10.91 6.07
CA THR A 52 -13.65 12.01 6.99
C THR A 52 -15.12 12.41 7.02
N LEU A 53 -15.63 12.74 8.22
CA LEU A 53 -17.01 13.22 8.37
C LEU A 53 -17.22 14.59 7.71
N MET A 54 -16.20 15.46 7.77
CA MET A 54 -16.23 16.83 7.26
C MET A 54 -15.74 16.96 5.81
N GLY A 55 -15.34 15.86 5.17
CA GLY A 55 -14.89 15.86 3.78
C GLY A 55 -13.54 16.54 3.55
N THR A 56 -12.59 16.41 4.49
CA THR A 56 -11.27 17.04 4.43
C THR A 56 -10.23 16.20 3.68
N GLY A 57 -10.52 14.92 3.39
CA GLY A 57 -9.60 14.00 2.73
C GLY A 57 -8.42 13.51 3.58
N ARG A 58 -8.35 13.88 4.86
CA ARG A 58 -7.27 13.54 5.82
C ARG A 58 -7.45 12.18 6.52
N ASP A 59 -8.35 11.35 6.02
CA ASP A 59 -8.62 10.00 6.50
C ASP A 59 -9.20 9.19 5.35
N GLY A 60 -8.83 7.91 5.26
CA GLY A 60 -9.21 7.03 4.16
C GLY A 60 -8.02 6.59 3.32
N ALA A 61 -8.18 6.55 1.99
CA ALA A 61 -7.19 5.94 1.10
C ALA A 61 -7.07 6.65 -0.26
N VAL A 62 -5.84 6.75 -0.78
CA VAL A 62 -5.55 7.06 -2.19
C VAL A 62 -5.14 5.80 -2.93
N PHE A 63 -5.68 5.62 -4.15
CA PHE A 63 -5.41 4.48 -4.99
C PHE A 63 -4.62 4.91 -6.23
N LEU A 64 -3.49 4.24 -6.46
CA LEU A 64 -2.60 4.46 -7.59
C LEU A 64 -2.61 3.23 -8.51
N HIS A 65 -1.77 3.24 -9.54
CA HIS A 65 -1.66 2.15 -10.51
C HIS A 65 -1.05 0.86 -9.94
N ASP A 66 -0.12 0.97 -8.98
CA ASP A 66 0.68 -0.13 -8.42
C ASP A 66 0.42 -0.41 -6.93
N ARG A 67 -0.11 0.59 -6.22
CA ARG A 67 -0.30 0.55 -4.77
C ARG A 67 -1.46 1.42 -4.33
N PHE A 68 -1.80 1.30 -3.05
CA PHE A 68 -2.64 2.27 -2.35
C PHE A 68 -1.95 2.71 -1.06
N VAL A 69 -2.24 3.94 -0.65
CA VAL A 69 -1.78 4.52 0.62
C VAL A 69 -3.01 4.86 1.42
N PHE A 70 -3.05 4.48 2.69
CA PHE A 70 -4.18 4.77 3.55
C PHE A 70 -3.76 5.15 4.97
N GLN A 71 -4.64 5.86 5.65
CA GLN A 71 -4.56 6.14 7.07
C GLN A 71 -5.95 5.96 7.68
N ASN A 72 -6.00 5.51 8.93
CA ASN A 72 -7.21 5.53 9.74
C ASN A 72 -7.08 6.64 10.81
N LEU A 73 -8.22 7.13 11.32
CA LEU A 73 -8.30 8.16 12.38
C LEU A 73 -7.66 7.79 13.75
N ASP A 74 -7.08 6.61 13.93
CA ASP A 74 -6.60 6.07 15.21
C ASP A 74 -5.12 6.39 15.54
N LEU A 75 -4.55 7.42 14.90
CA LEU A 75 -3.15 7.87 15.05
C LEU A 75 -2.12 6.82 14.61
N GLU A 76 -2.55 5.75 13.93
CA GLU A 76 -1.63 4.83 13.28
C GLU A 76 -0.89 5.53 12.13
N PRO A 77 0.40 5.17 11.89
CA PRO A 77 1.13 5.69 10.75
C PRO A 77 0.47 5.24 9.45
N ALA A 78 0.54 6.11 8.45
CA ALA A 78 0.10 5.81 7.10
C ALA A 78 0.70 4.49 6.59
N GLN A 79 -0.14 3.70 5.92
CA GLN A 79 0.24 2.41 5.37
C GLN A 79 0.27 2.48 3.85
N THR A 80 1.40 2.11 3.27
CA THR A 80 1.54 1.86 1.83
C THR A 80 1.48 0.35 1.59
N VAL A 81 0.63 -0.06 0.64
CA VAL A 81 0.42 -1.46 0.28
C VAL A 81 0.41 -1.60 -1.24
N ARG A 82 1.36 -2.35 -1.79
CA ARG A 82 1.37 -2.68 -3.22
C ARG A 82 0.33 -3.78 -3.48
N TYR A 83 -0.32 -3.74 -4.63
CA TYR A 83 -1.36 -4.74 -4.93
C TYR A 83 -0.78 -6.16 -5.00
N GLU A 84 0.49 -6.31 -5.42
CA GLU A 84 1.19 -7.61 -5.45
C GLU A 84 1.54 -8.18 -4.07
N ASP A 85 1.55 -7.34 -3.03
CA ASP A 85 1.83 -7.77 -1.67
C ASP A 85 0.55 -8.26 -0.95
N LEU A 86 -0.63 -8.02 -1.52
CA LEU A 86 -1.89 -8.51 -0.97
C LEU A 86 -1.99 -10.03 -1.13
N VAL A 87 -2.31 -10.72 -0.04
CA VAL A 87 -2.58 -12.17 -0.02
C VAL A 87 -3.92 -12.53 0.61
N GLY A 88 -4.64 -11.54 1.14
CA GLY A 88 -5.99 -11.73 1.65
C GLY A 88 -6.73 -10.41 1.81
N VAL A 89 -8.02 -10.43 1.46
CA VAL A 89 -8.93 -9.30 1.60
C VAL A 89 -10.25 -9.81 2.17
N GLU A 90 -10.64 -9.31 3.34
CA GLU A 90 -11.87 -9.74 4.02
C GLU A 90 -12.71 -8.55 4.49
N LEU A 91 -13.93 -8.43 3.98
CA LEU A 91 -14.89 -7.41 4.43
C LEU A 91 -15.57 -7.86 5.73
N LYS A 92 -15.38 -7.10 6.82
CA LYS A 92 -16.01 -7.37 8.12
C LYS A 92 -16.99 -6.27 8.52
N ARG A 93 -18.07 -6.67 9.18
CA ARG A 93 -18.97 -5.75 9.91
C ARG A 93 -18.39 -5.46 11.29
N ARG A 94 -18.55 -4.24 11.78
CA ARG A 94 -18.32 -3.88 13.19
C ARG A 94 -19.62 -4.00 13.97
N TRP A 95 -19.52 -4.28 15.27
CA TRP A 95 -20.69 -4.45 16.15
C TRP A 95 -21.59 -3.20 16.21
N LEU A 96 -21.00 -2.00 16.12
CA LEU A 96 -21.69 -0.71 16.20
C LEU A 96 -22.07 -0.09 14.84
N GLY A 97 -22.30 -0.91 13.79
CA GLY A 97 -22.84 -0.42 12.52
C GLY A 97 -21.83 0.13 11.50
N GLY A 98 -20.52 -0.06 11.72
CA GLY A 98 -19.47 0.23 10.76
C GLY A 98 -19.05 -0.97 9.90
N ARG A 99 -18.12 -0.74 8.97
CA ARG A 99 -17.42 -1.80 8.23
C ARG A 99 -15.92 -1.57 8.28
N ARG A 100 -15.17 -2.63 8.03
CA ARG A 100 -13.71 -2.58 7.85
C ARG A 100 -13.29 -3.62 6.83
N ILE A 101 -12.18 -3.37 6.16
CA ILE A 101 -11.51 -4.37 5.32
C ILE A 101 -10.28 -4.83 6.08
N VAL A 102 -10.18 -6.14 6.32
CA VAL A 102 -8.99 -6.77 6.87
C VAL A 102 -8.12 -7.22 5.70
N LEU A 103 -6.87 -6.79 5.69
CA LEU A 103 -5.90 -7.06 4.65
C LEU A 103 -4.81 -7.96 5.21
N GLN A 104 -4.46 -9.02 4.49
CA GLN A 104 -3.24 -9.78 4.74
C GLN A 104 -2.21 -9.35 3.70
N VAL A 105 -1.04 -8.91 4.16
CA VAL A 105 0.00 -8.32 3.31
C VAL A 105 1.34 -9.01 3.58
N ASN A 106 1.99 -9.49 2.53
CA ASN A 106 3.36 -9.97 2.63
C ASN A 106 4.33 -8.79 2.70
N ARG A 107 5.20 -8.78 3.70
CA ARG A 107 6.34 -7.86 3.80
C ARG A 107 7.59 -8.67 4.12
N GLY A 108 8.45 -8.84 3.13
CA GLY A 108 9.62 -9.71 3.24
C GLY A 108 9.20 -11.16 3.48
N ARG A 109 9.58 -11.72 4.63
CA ARG A 109 9.29 -13.13 5.00
C ARG A 109 8.10 -13.30 5.94
N ALA A 110 7.35 -12.23 6.21
CA ALA A 110 6.24 -12.26 7.15
C ALA A 110 4.96 -11.72 6.51
N THR A 111 3.82 -12.29 6.92
CA THR A 111 2.50 -11.78 6.58
C THR A 111 1.98 -10.95 7.74
N PHE A 112 1.54 -9.73 7.44
CA PHE A 112 1.01 -8.77 8.39
C PHE A 112 -0.49 -8.58 8.14
N THR A 113 -1.25 -8.41 9.22
CA THR A 113 -2.64 -8.01 9.14
C THR A 113 -2.74 -6.50 9.26
N LEU A 114 -3.34 -5.85 8.26
CA LEU A 114 -3.70 -4.43 8.30
C LEU A 114 -5.23 -4.30 8.28
N THR A 115 -5.74 -3.17 8.75
CA THR A 115 -7.18 -2.86 8.71
C THR A 115 -7.39 -1.51 8.05
N LEU A 116 -8.26 -1.45 7.04
CA LEU A 116 -8.78 -0.20 6.48
C LEU A 116 -10.19 0.05 7.02
N ASP A 117 -10.39 1.18 7.71
CA ASP A 117 -11.66 1.50 8.37
C ASP A 117 -12.68 2.16 7.43
N PHE A 118 -13.93 1.71 7.53
CA PHE A 118 -15.09 2.25 6.81
C PHE A 118 -16.23 2.58 7.77
N SER A 119 -15.94 2.93 9.01
CA SER A 119 -16.96 3.24 10.02
C SER A 119 -17.68 4.55 9.70
N GLY A 120 -16.97 5.56 9.19
CA GLY A 120 -17.56 6.84 8.77
C GLY A 120 -18.40 6.75 7.48
N LYS A 121 -18.05 5.82 6.58
CA LYS A 121 -18.70 5.66 5.25
C LYS A 121 -18.86 4.17 4.88
N PRO A 122 -19.67 3.38 5.61
CA PRO A 122 -19.72 1.92 5.45
C PRO A 122 -20.24 1.43 4.09
N LYS A 123 -20.94 2.29 3.33
CA LYS A 123 -21.43 1.97 1.98
C LYS A 123 -20.31 1.91 0.94
N ALA A 124 -19.16 2.53 1.17
CA ALA A 124 -18.00 2.44 0.29
C ALA A 124 -17.29 1.08 0.36
N ALA A 125 -17.34 0.42 1.53
CA ALA A 125 -16.52 -0.75 1.83
C ALA A 125 -16.66 -1.92 0.82
N PRO A 126 -17.85 -2.30 0.32
CA PRO A 126 -17.98 -3.38 -0.66
C PRO A 126 -17.26 -3.12 -1.98
N TYR A 127 -17.27 -1.88 -2.45
CA TYR A 127 -16.65 -1.51 -3.72
C TYR A 127 -15.13 -1.59 -3.61
N VAL A 128 -14.58 -1.01 -2.53
CA VAL A 128 -13.14 -1.09 -2.27
C VAL A 128 -12.70 -2.53 -2.00
N ALA A 129 -13.47 -3.31 -1.22
CA ALA A 129 -13.14 -4.71 -0.95
C ALA A 129 -13.13 -5.55 -2.23
N ARG A 130 -14.15 -5.38 -3.09
CA ARG A 130 -14.21 -6.08 -4.38
C ARG A 130 -13.04 -5.68 -5.28
N PHE A 131 -12.74 -4.39 -5.38
CA PHE A 131 -11.59 -3.90 -6.13
C PHE A 131 -10.29 -4.53 -5.63
N LEU A 132 -10.00 -4.48 -4.32
CA LEU A 132 -8.77 -5.02 -3.75
C LEU A 132 -8.66 -6.53 -3.94
N GLN A 133 -9.78 -7.26 -3.87
CA GLN A 133 -9.82 -8.69 -4.13
C GLN A 133 -9.49 -9.00 -5.60
N GLU A 134 -10.06 -8.26 -6.56
CA GLU A 134 -9.75 -8.42 -7.98
C GLU A 134 -8.32 -8.00 -8.31
N ALA A 135 -7.82 -6.92 -7.71
CA ALA A 135 -6.44 -6.46 -7.86
C ALA A 135 -5.45 -7.52 -7.33
N MET A 136 -5.74 -8.12 -6.17
CA MET A 136 -4.97 -9.23 -5.60
C MET A 136 -4.92 -10.44 -6.54
N LEU A 137 -6.06 -10.84 -7.13
CA LEU A 137 -6.13 -12.00 -8.03
C LEU A 137 -5.43 -11.77 -9.39
N ARG A 138 -5.36 -10.50 -9.84
CA ARG A 138 -4.73 -10.13 -11.12
C ARG A 138 -3.29 -9.67 -10.98
N ALA A 139 -2.85 -9.33 -9.78
CA ALA A 139 -1.45 -9.08 -9.55
C ALA A 139 -0.68 -10.34 -9.96
N PRO A 140 0.42 -10.21 -10.73
CA PRO A 140 1.31 -11.35 -10.87
C PRO A 140 1.64 -11.79 -9.45
N PHE A 141 1.35 -13.06 -9.12
CA PHE A 141 1.74 -13.63 -7.83
C PHE A 141 3.15 -13.13 -7.55
N PRO A 142 3.42 -12.56 -6.35
CA PRO A 142 4.78 -12.17 -6.03
C PRO A 142 5.57 -13.42 -6.33
N ARG A 143 6.49 -13.31 -7.31
CA ARG A 143 7.41 -14.41 -7.59
C ARG A 143 7.92 -14.73 -6.22
N GLU A 144 7.61 -15.93 -5.73
CA GLU A 144 8.34 -16.43 -4.59
C GLU A 144 9.77 -16.09 -4.96
N THR A 145 10.45 -15.31 -4.13
CA THR A 145 11.90 -15.41 -4.08
C THR A 145 12.18 -16.79 -3.51
N SER A 146 11.77 -17.83 -4.25
CA SER A 146 12.21 -19.19 -4.22
C SER A 146 13.62 -19.25 -4.80
N SER A 147 14.42 -18.20 -4.58
CA SER A 147 15.83 -18.40 -4.36
C SER A 147 15.98 -18.54 -2.85
N THR A 148 16.03 -19.79 -2.42
CA THR A 148 16.87 -20.25 -1.30
C THR A 148 18.35 -19.84 -1.45
N GLN A 149 18.68 -18.98 -2.41
CA GLN A 149 19.98 -18.48 -2.75
C GLN A 149 19.97 -16.97 -2.57
N THR A 150 20.79 -16.51 -1.63
CA THR A 150 21.15 -15.09 -1.49
C THR A 150 21.60 -14.57 -2.85
N ASP A 151 21.04 -13.44 -3.31
CA ASP A 151 21.53 -12.73 -4.50
C ASP A 151 22.91 -12.15 -4.18
N LEU A 152 23.94 -13.00 -4.32
CA LEU A 152 25.33 -12.69 -3.99
C LEU A 152 25.82 -11.44 -4.75
N PRO A 153 25.52 -11.25 -6.05
CA PRO A 153 25.85 -10.01 -6.75
C PRO A 153 25.24 -8.76 -6.11
N ALA A 154 23.96 -8.78 -5.73
CA ALA A 154 23.29 -7.64 -5.11
C ALA A 154 23.89 -7.31 -3.73
N VAL A 155 24.17 -8.33 -2.92
CA VAL A 155 24.80 -8.13 -1.60
C VAL A 155 26.22 -7.60 -1.74
N GLN A 156 27.01 -8.10 -2.70
CA GLN A 156 28.36 -7.60 -2.97
C GLN A 156 28.35 -6.13 -3.40
N ALA A 157 27.42 -5.74 -4.28
CA ALA A 157 27.27 -4.36 -4.72
C ALA A 157 26.92 -3.42 -3.55
N ALA A 158 26.04 -3.86 -2.63
CA ALA A 158 25.68 -3.09 -1.44
C ALA A 158 26.88 -2.92 -0.48
N LEU A 159 27.65 -3.98 -0.23
CA LEU A 159 28.85 -3.93 0.61
C LEU A 159 29.93 -3.01 0.00
N GLN A 160 30.09 -3.05 -1.32
CA GLN A 160 31.03 -2.17 -2.02
C GLN A 160 30.61 -0.70 -1.90
N ARG A 161 29.32 -0.41 -2.02
CA ARG A 161 28.78 0.94 -1.81
C ARG A 161 29.03 1.45 -0.40
N LEU A 162 28.79 0.63 0.63
CA LEU A 162 29.06 1.00 2.02
C LEU A 162 30.54 1.30 2.27
N ARG A 163 31.44 0.55 1.62
CA ARG A 163 32.89 0.81 1.67
C ARG A 163 33.25 2.13 0.98
N GLN A 164 32.69 2.41 -0.20
CA GLN A 164 32.91 3.67 -0.92
C GLN A 164 32.40 4.87 -0.12
N GLU A 165 31.30 4.70 0.62
CA GLU A 165 30.73 5.72 1.51
C GLU A 165 31.48 5.85 2.85
N GLY A 166 32.54 5.08 3.09
CA GLY A 166 33.31 5.09 4.34
C GLY A 166 32.57 4.52 5.55
N LYS A 167 31.39 3.92 5.33
CA LYS A 167 30.53 3.33 6.37
C LYS A 167 30.92 1.90 6.73
N LEU A 168 31.81 1.30 5.95
CA LEU A 168 32.31 -0.06 6.16
C LEU A 168 33.83 -0.07 6.02
N SER A 169 34.50 -0.58 7.06
CA SER A 169 35.96 -0.71 7.05
C SER A 169 36.40 -1.79 6.04
N ALA A 170 37.63 -1.68 5.52
CA ALA A 170 38.17 -2.70 4.62
C ALA A 170 38.20 -4.10 5.27
N ARG A 171 38.49 -4.16 6.58
CA ARG A 171 38.54 -5.41 7.35
C ARG A 171 37.15 -6.05 7.50
N ASP A 172 36.12 -5.24 7.75
CA ASP A 172 34.75 -5.73 7.88
C ASP A 172 34.16 -6.14 6.52
N TYR A 173 34.52 -5.41 5.46
CA TYR A 173 34.18 -5.78 4.09
C TYR A 173 34.73 -7.16 3.72
N GLU A 174 36.01 -7.44 4.01
CA GLU A 174 36.63 -8.74 3.75
C GLU A 174 35.97 -9.87 4.55
N ARG A 175 35.72 -9.66 5.84
CA ARG A 175 35.03 -10.64 6.69
C ARG A 175 33.63 -10.96 6.17
N LEU A 176 32.87 -9.95 5.74
CA LEU A 176 31.51 -10.15 5.20
C LEU A 176 31.53 -10.87 3.85
N LEU A 177 32.52 -10.61 3.00
CA LEU A 177 32.71 -11.37 1.76
C LEU A 177 33.07 -12.83 2.02
N GLU A 178 33.84 -13.12 3.06
CA GLU A 178 34.21 -14.49 3.44
C GLU A 178 32.99 -15.29 3.93
N VAL A 179 32.13 -14.68 4.76
CA VAL A 179 30.85 -15.27 5.19
C VAL A 179 29.95 -15.57 3.98
N LEU A 180 29.90 -14.68 2.99
CA LEU A 180 29.12 -14.88 1.77
C LEU A 180 29.65 -15.99 0.84
N ARG A 181 30.93 -16.37 0.96
CA ARG A 181 31.55 -17.46 0.18
C ARG A 181 31.47 -18.81 0.87
N SER A 182 31.17 -18.82 2.16
CA SER A 182 31.18 -20.02 3.03
C SER A 182 29.80 -20.53 3.42
N GLY A 183 28.73 -19.82 3.02
CA GLY A 183 27.33 -20.26 3.12
C GLY A 183 26.74 -20.58 1.76
#